data_AF-A0A7S4V3S5-F1
#
_entry.id   AF-A0A7S4V3S5-F1
#
_cell.length_a   1.000
_cell.length_b   1.000
_cell.length_c   1.000
_cell.angle_alpha   90.00
_cell.angle_beta   90.00
_cell.angle_gamma   90.00
#
_symmetry.space_group_name_H-M   'P 1'
#
loop_
_entity.id
_entity.type
_entity.pdbx_description
1 polymer ?
#
loop_
_entity_poly.entity_id
_entity_poly.type
_entity_poly.pdbx_seq_one_letter_code
_entity_poly.pdbx_strand_id
1 'polypeptide(L)'
;MSDPDWKLGDHYDGRPPRTGFHLARQIGTITYRSGHEWQQRFGQRRIKSAPTSALSDEFEIERYLVGQSKTGDRGHDPNTMLWISKAIDRFTLEKPGEDGEPCLSTGLAAAMQPALVIGVQHDMLFPVWQQREMVQVLRNVGNRCVAYCELDSLHGHAAFLHDPEAVGPLVKGHLESDWCGAPKRSKK
;
A
#
# COMPACT_ATOMS: atom_id res chain seq x y z
N MET A 1 13.80 -1.48 18.40
CA MET A 1 14.17 -0.32 17.56
C MET A 1 15.67 -0.22 17.53
N SER A 2 16.31 -0.12 16.36
CA SER A 2 17.77 -0.28 16.24
C SER A 2 18.53 1.03 16.04
N ASP A 3 17.84 2.14 15.75
CA ASP A 3 18.47 3.45 15.61
C ASP A 3 18.74 4.06 17.02
N PRO A 4 20.00 4.34 17.37
CA PRO A 4 20.36 4.86 18.70
C PRO A 4 19.78 6.25 18.98
N ASP A 5 19.50 7.03 17.93
CA ASP A 5 18.95 8.38 18.05
C ASP A 5 17.43 8.37 18.29
N TRP A 6 16.75 7.21 18.24
CA TRP A 6 15.29 7.14 18.45
C TRP A 6 14.88 7.40 19.91
N LYS A 7 15.75 7.07 20.87
CA LYS A 7 15.57 7.37 22.31
C LYS A 7 14.18 7.03 22.86
N LEU A 8 13.69 5.81 22.58
CA LEU A 8 12.37 5.34 23.02
C LEU A 8 11.19 6.22 22.57
N GLY A 9 11.39 7.00 21.51
CA GLY A 9 10.40 7.93 20.97
C GLY A 9 10.64 9.38 21.39
N ASP A 10 11.51 9.65 22.36
CA ASP A 10 11.79 10.98 22.88
C ASP A 10 13.06 11.59 22.26
N HIS A 11 13.03 11.75 20.93
CA HIS A 11 14.17 12.21 20.14
C HIS A 11 14.09 13.68 19.71
N TYR A 12 13.01 14.38 20.07
CA TYR A 12 12.69 15.71 19.55
C TYR A 12 13.67 16.81 19.99
N ASP A 13 14.26 16.67 21.18
CA ASP A 13 15.29 17.59 21.69
C ASP A 13 16.71 17.24 21.20
N GLY A 14 16.84 16.20 20.37
CA GLY A 14 18.12 15.64 19.95
C GLY A 14 18.26 15.45 18.45
N ARG A 15 19.20 14.58 18.07
CA ARG A 15 19.32 14.12 16.69
C ARG A 15 18.14 13.20 16.40
N PRO A 16 17.44 13.38 15.25
CA PRO A 16 16.39 12.45 14.86
C PRO A 16 16.98 11.12 14.35
N PRO A 17 16.27 9.98 14.50
CA PRO A 17 16.69 8.65 14.06
C PRO A 17 16.62 8.48 12.53
N ARG A 18 17.42 9.27 11.80
CA ARG A 18 17.37 9.33 10.33
C ARG A 18 17.79 8.02 9.69
N THR A 19 18.78 7.33 10.26
CA THR A 19 19.32 6.10 9.67
C THR A 19 18.26 5.00 9.63
N GLY A 20 17.60 4.75 10.76
CA GLY A 20 16.51 3.79 10.86
C GLY A 20 15.30 4.20 10.04
N PHE A 21 14.95 5.50 10.06
CA PHE A 21 13.84 6.02 9.27
C PHE A 21 14.06 5.86 7.76
N HIS A 22 15.26 6.19 7.26
CA HIS A 22 15.62 6.01 5.86
C HIS A 22 15.64 4.55 5.45
N LEU A 23 16.18 3.67 6.28
CA LEU A 23 16.18 2.22 6.02
C LEU A 23 14.76 1.67 5.91
N ALA A 24 13.86 2.04 6.84
CA ALA A 24 12.46 1.64 6.80
C ALA A 24 11.78 2.09 5.49
N ARG A 25 12.05 3.33 5.04
CA ARG A 25 11.51 3.83 3.77
C ARG A 25 12.08 3.12 2.55
N GLN A 26 13.34 2.72 2.56
CA GLN A 26 13.92 1.91 1.48
C GLN A 26 13.23 0.55 1.39
N ILE A 27 13.04 -0.12 2.53
CA ILE A 27 12.32 -1.41 2.61
C ILE A 27 10.89 -1.25 2.08
N GLY A 28 10.14 -0.24 2.55
CA GLY A 28 8.80 0.04 2.05
C GLY A 28 8.77 0.33 0.55
N THR A 29 9.72 1.12 0.05
CA THR A 29 9.80 1.44 -1.39
C THR A 29 9.97 0.18 -2.23
N ILE A 30 10.79 -0.77 -1.78
CA ILE A 30 10.98 -2.07 -2.44
C ILE A 30 9.66 -2.84 -2.55
N THR A 31 8.86 -2.87 -1.47
CA THR A 31 7.59 -3.63 -1.43
C THR A 31 6.45 -2.94 -2.18
N TYR A 32 6.52 -1.63 -2.39
CA TYR A 32 5.47 -0.89 -3.10
C TYR A 32 5.45 -1.11 -4.61
N ARG A 33 6.53 -1.62 -5.20
CA ARG A 33 6.72 -1.75 -6.66
C ARG A 33 7.02 -3.19 -7.03
N SER A 34 6.66 -3.60 -8.26
CA SER A 34 6.88 -4.98 -8.69
C SER A 34 8.34 -5.26 -9.04
N GLY A 35 8.74 -6.54 -8.91
CA GLY A 35 10.06 -7.01 -9.38
C GLY A 35 10.30 -6.76 -10.87
N HIS A 36 9.26 -6.88 -11.70
CA HIS A 36 9.32 -6.59 -13.13
C HIS A 36 9.66 -5.12 -13.39
N GLU A 37 9.04 -4.20 -12.65
CA GLU A 37 9.36 -2.78 -12.73
C GLU A 37 10.82 -2.50 -12.34
N TRP A 38 11.30 -3.11 -11.25
CA TRP A 38 12.71 -2.97 -10.82
C TRP A 38 13.68 -3.44 -11.90
N GLN A 39 13.42 -4.59 -12.52
CA GLN A 39 14.25 -5.14 -13.59
C GLN A 39 14.25 -4.23 -14.82
N GLN A 40 13.10 -3.70 -15.23
CA GLN A 40 12.98 -2.82 -16.39
C GLN A 40 13.68 -1.47 -16.13
N ARG A 41 13.45 -0.88 -14.96
CA ARG A 41 13.94 0.46 -14.60
C ARG A 41 15.39 0.53 -14.17
N PHE A 42 16.00 -0.57 -13.75
CA PHE A 42 17.40 -0.57 -13.30
C PHE A 42 18.16 -1.78 -13.79
N GLY A 43 17.60 -2.99 -13.68
CA GLY A 43 18.33 -4.23 -13.94
C GLY A 43 19.63 -4.25 -13.14
N GLN A 44 20.74 -4.56 -13.80
CA GLN A 44 22.09 -4.51 -13.18
C GLN A 44 22.89 -3.27 -13.61
N ARG A 45 22.21 -2.16 -13.94
CA ARG A 45 22.91 -0.93 -14.35
C ARG A 45 23.77 -0.39 -13.20
N ARG A 46 25.05 -0.16 -13.51
CA ARG A 46 26.06 0.41 -12.61
C ARG A 46 26.09 1.93 -12.69
N ILE A 47 26.45 2.57 -11.59
CA ILE A 47 26.71 4.02 -11.53
C ILE A 47 27.99 4.32 -12.32
N LYS A 48 27.94 5.27 -13.27
CA LYS A 48 29.07 5.62 -14.15
C LYS A 48 30.37 6.00 -13.41
N SER A 49 30.24 6.52 -12.18
CA SER A 49 31.33 6.92 -11.30
C SER A 49 31.25 6.18 -9.96
N ALA A 50 30.92 4.89 -9.98
CA ALA A 50 30.83 4.07 -8.76
C ALA A 50 32.18 4.07 -8.01
N PRO A 51 32.20 4.16 -6.67
CA PRO A 51 33.43 4.01 -5.91
C PRO A 51 33.97 2.57 -6.04
N THR A 52 35.29 2.40 -5.92
CA THR A 52 35.97 1.09 -6.03
C THR A 52 35.97 0.28 -4.74
N SER A 53 35.32 0.77 -3.68
CA SER A 53 35.23 0.05 -2.40
C SER A 53 34.25 -1.12 -2.52
N ALA A 54 34.61 -2.27 -1.93
CA ALA A 54 33.82 -3.51 -2.07
C ALA A 54 32.39 -3.42 -1.48
N LEU A 55 32.09 -2.42 -0.64
CA LEU A 55 30.79 -2.24 0.02
C LEU A 55 30.19 -0.84 -0.22
N SER A 56 30.57 -0.15 -1.29
CA SER A 56 29.95 1.12 -1.68
C SER A 56 28.85 0.94 -2.71
N ASP A 57 27.89 1.88 -2.75
CA ASP A 57 26.84 1.96 -3.77
C ASP A 57 27.43 1.83 -5.19
N GLU A 58 27.09 0.76 -5.87
CA GLU A 58 27.62 0.37 -7.18
C GLU A 58 26.52 0.46 -8.26
N PHE A 59 25.27 0.21 -7.87
CA PHE A 59 24.13 0.09 -8.77
C PHE A 59 23.20 1.30 -8.73
N GLU A 60 22.60 1.62 -9.87
CA GLU A 60 21.66 2.74 -9.99
C GLU A 60 20.44 2.61 -9.05
N ILE A 61 20.00 1.37 -8.79
CA ILE A 61 18.89 1.09 -7.88
C ILE A 61 19.20 1.47 -6.42
N GLU A 62 20.43 1.26 -5.94
CA GLU A 62 20.85 1.61 -4.58
C GLU A 62 20.78 3.13 -4.40
N ARG A 63 21.34 3.87 -5.35
CA ARG A 63 21.28 5.34 -5.37
C ARG A 63 19.84 5.86 -5.46
N TYR A 64 18.98 5.18 -6.23
CA TYR A 64 17.57 5.53 -6.31
C TYR A 64 16.86 5.33 -4.96
N LEU A 65 17.07 4.20 -4.28
CA LEU A 65 16.47 3.92 -2.98
C LEU A 65 16.94 4.91 -1.91
N VAL A 66 18.23 5.24 -1.87
CA VAL A 66 18.79 6.28 -0.98
C VAL A 66 18.22 7.67 -1.32
N GLY A 67 17.98 7.97 -2.59
CA GLY A 67 17.32 9.20 -3.00
C GLY A 67 15.86 9.27 -2.52
N GLN A 68 15.10 8.18 -2.74
CA GLN A 68 13.70 8.06 -2.34
C GLN A 68 13.50 8.10 -0.82
N SER A 69 14.45 7.58 -0.03
CA SER A 69 14.35 7.60 1.42
C SER A 69 14.42 9.02 2.00
N LYS A 70 15.15 9.93 1.34
CA LYS A 70 15.36 11.32 1.76
C LYS A 70 14.21 12.26 1.39
N THR A 71 13.35 11.91 0.44
CA THR A 71 12.22 12.78 0.02
C THR A 71 11.23 13.06 1.15
N GLY A 72 11.21 12.22 2.20
CA GLY A 72 10.34 12.37 3.37
C GLY A 72 10.92 13.15 4.54
N ASP A 73 12.16 13.65 4.45
CA ASP A 73 12.88 14.23 5.60
C ASP A 73 12.28 15.51 6.17
N ARG A 74 11.37 16.16 5.45
CA ARG A 74 10.80 17.47 5.84
C ARG A 74 9.34 17.41 6.28
N GLY A 75 8.74 16.23 6.43
CA GLY A 75 7.30 16.14 6.74
C GLY A 75 6.83 14.86 7.41
N HIS A 76 7.72 13.94 7.76
CA HIS A 76 7.34 12.68 8.39
C HIS A 76 8.07 12.49 9.71
N ASP A 77 7.29 12.26 10.76
CA ASP A 77 7.78 11.95 12.10
C ASP A 77 7.99 10.42 12.26
N PRO A 78 9.16 9.97 12.75
CA PRO A 78 9.44 8.55 12.97
C PRO A 78 8.43 7.84 13.90
N ASN A 79 7.95 8.50 14.95
CA ASN A 79 6.97 7.91 15.86
C ASN A 79 5.62 7.68 15.17
N THR A 80 5.17 8.63 14.37
CA THR A 80 3.97 8.54 13.55
C THR A 80 4.04 7.35 12.60
N MET A 81 5.17 7.16 11.92
CA MET A 81 5.39 6.01 11.03
C MET A 81 5.24 4.68 11.80
N LEU A 82 5.82 4.57 13.00
CA LEU A 82 5.75 3.36 13.83
C LEU A 82 4.32 3.07 14.26
N TRP A 83 3.58 4.08 14.71
CA TRP A 83 2.19 3.91 15.14
C TRP A 83 1.26 3.55 13.99
N ILE A 84 1.41 4.18 12.83
CA ILE A 84 0.63 3.82 11.62
C ILE A 84 0.98 2.40 11.17
N SER A 85 2.26 2.04 11.10
CA SER A 85 2.68 0.67 10.74
C SER A 85 2.07 -0.35 11.70
N LYS A 86 2.12 -0.08 13.01
CA LYS A 86 1.56 -1.00 14.02
C LYS A 86 0.04 -1.10 13.93
N ALA A 87 -0.64 -0.01 13.57
CA ALA A 87 -2.08 0.00 13.36
C ALA A 87 -2.47 -0.86 12.15
N ILE A 88 -1.71 -0.77 11.05
CA ILE A 88 -1.89 -1.62 9.86
C ILE A 88 -1.74 -3.10 10.25
N ASP A 89 -0.67 -3.48 10.96
CA ASP A 89 -0.43 -4.87 11.37
C ASP A 89 -1.49 -5.44 12.32
N ARG A 90 -2.12 -4.58 13.12
CA ARG A 90 -3.13 -4.97 14.11
C ARG A 90 -4.54 -4.98 13.56
N PHE A 91 -4.74 -4.44 12.36
CA PHE A 91 -6.07 -4.28 11.80
C PHE A 91 -6.65 -5.64 11.42
N THR A 92 -7.89 -5.90 11.84
CA THR A 92 -8.70 -6.99 11.32
C THR A 92 -10.13 -6.51 11.12
N LEU A 93 -10.74 -6.97 10.03
CA LEU A 93 -12.18 -6.81 9.79
C LEU A 93 -12.99 -7.96 10.38
N GLU A 94 -12.34 -9.06 10.73
CA GLU A 94 -12.99 -10.25 11.25
C GLU A 94 -13.65 -9.96 12.59
N LYS A 95 -14.82 -10.57 12.78
CA LYS A 95 -15.55 -10.56 14.05
C LYS A 95 -15.84 -12.01 14.45
N PRO A 96 -16.08 -12.29 15.74
CA PRO A 96 -16.46 -13.63 16.17
C PRO A 96 -17.65 -14.16 15.36
N GLY A 97 -17.49 -15.35 14.78
CA GLY A 97 -18.53 -16.11 14.12
C GLY A 97 -19.48 -16.79 15.11
N GLU A 98 -20.35 -17.67 14.61
CA GLU A 98 -21.28 -18.44 15.44
C GLU A 98 -20.55 -19.40 16.40
N ASP A 99 -19.39 -19.91 16.00
CA ASP A 99 -18.48 -20.74 16.78
C ASP A 99 -17.52 -19.92 17.67
N GLY A 100 -17.57 -18.59 17.59
CA GLY A 100 -16.69 -17.67 18.32
C GLY A 100 -15.34 -17.41 17.65
N GLU A 101 -15.03 -18.07 16.54
CA GLU A 101 -13.76 -17.89 15.81
C GLU A 101 -13.77 -16.65 14.91
N PRO A 102 -12.61 -16.06 14.57
CA PRO A 102 -12.55 -14.94 13.64
C PRO A 102 -13.19 -15.29 12.28
N CYS A 103 -14.18 -14.49 11.87
CA CYS A 103 -14.90 -14.71 10.63
C CYS A 103 -15.05 -13.39 9.86
N LEU A 104 -14.47 -13.36 8.66
CA LEU A 104 -14.54 -12.19 7.78
C LEU A 104 -15.96 -11.91 7.29
N SER A 105 -16.77 -12.95 7.05
CA SER A 105 -18.19 -12.82 6.68
C SER A 105 -18.99 -12.08 7.76
N THR A 106 -18.80 -12.43 9.03
CA THR A 106 -19.44 -11.69 10.14
C THR A 106 -18.97 -10.25 10.21
N GLY A 107 -17.66 -10.04 9.99
CA GLY A 107 -17.04 -8.72 9.91
C GLY A 107 -17.67 -7.79 8.88
N LEU A 108 -17.87 -8.33 7.68
CA LEU A 108 -18.34 -7.60 6.50
C LEU A 108 -19.87 -7.63 6.31
N ALA A 109 -20.62 -8.34 7.15
CA ALA A 109 -22.08 -8.50 6.99
C ALA A 109 -22.85 -7.17 6.88
N ALA A 110 -22.38 -6.10 7.52
CA ALA A 110 -23.01 -4.79 7.48
C ALA A 110 -22.63 -3.95 6.24
N ALA A 111 -21.64 -4.38 5.45
CA ALA A 111 -21.13 -3.64 4.30
C ALA A 111 -22.02 -3.84 3.06
N MET A 112 -23.23 -3.27 3.10
CA MET A 112 -24.26 -3.41 2.05
C MET A 112 -24.27 -2.27 1.01
N GLN A 113 -23.39 -1.28 1.16
CA GLN A 113 -23.29 -0.18 0.19
C GLN A 113 -22.67 -0.67 -1.13
N PRO A 114 -22.96 -0.02 -2.26
CA PRO A 114 -22.22 -0.27 -3.49
C PRO A 114 -20.71 -0.20 -3.26
N ALA A 115 -19.99 -1.19 -3.73
CA ALA A 115 -18.56 -1.32 -3.51
C ALA A 115 -17.84 -1.55 -4.84
N LEU A 116 -16.79 -0.77 -5.09
CA LEU A 116 -15.79 -1.06 -6.09
C LEU A 116 -14.54 -1.59 -5.39
N VAL A 117 -14.13 -2.79 -5.76
CA VAL A 117 -12.86 -3.37 -5.33
C VAL A 117 -11.92 -3.40 -6.54
N ILE A 118 -10.72 -2.86 -6.36
CA ILE A 118 -9.66 -2.89 -7.38
C ILE A 118 -8.49 -3.66 -6.79
N GLY A 119 -8.07 -4.73 -7.47
CA GLY A 119 -6.83 -5.45 -7.17
C GLY A 119 -5.75 -5.15 -8.22
N VAL A 120 -4.49 -5.35 -7.86
CA VAL A 120 -3.36 -5.23 -8.80
C VAL A 120 -2.61 -6.56 -8.80
N GLN A 121 -2.44 -7.17 -9.98
CA GLN A 121 -1.88 -8.53 -10.08
C GLN A 121 -0.44 -8.63 -9.56
N HIS A 122 0.33 -7.54 -9.65
CA HIS A 122 1.72 -7.47 -9.22
C HIS A 122 1.92 -6.76 -7.88
N ASP A 123 0.87 -6.55 -7.09
CA ASP A 123 1.01 -6.08 -5.71
C ASP A 123 1.61 -7.19 -4.84
N MET A 124 2.76 -6.89 -4.20
CA MET A 124 3.43 -7.81 -3.27
C MET A 124 3.06 -7.54 -1.81
N LEU A 125 2.55 -6.35 -1.49
CA LEU A 125 2.23 -5.93 -0.13
C LEU A 125 0.81 -6.36 0.26
N PHE A 126 -0.16 -6.16 -0.65
CA PHE A 126 -1.54 -6.63 -0.51
C PHE A 126 -1.90 -7.46 -1.74
N PRO A 127 -1.47 -8.72 -1.79
CA PRO A 127 -1.57 -9.53 -3.00
C PRO A 127 -3.02 -9.68 -3.47
N VAL A 128 -3.21 -9.74 -4.80
CA VAL A 128 -4.53 -9.71 -5.46
C VAL A 128 -5.58 -10.67 -4.89
N TRP A 129 -5.15 -11.79 -4.32
CA TRP A 129 -6.05 -12.77 -3.71
C TRP A 129 -6.82 -12.21 -2.51
N GLN A 130 -6.28 -11.24 -1.78
CA GLN A 130 -6.98 -10.57 -0.68
C GLN A 130 -8.18 -9.75 -1.18
N GLN A 131 -8.02 -9.06 -2.32
CA GLN A 131 -9.13 -8.33 -2.94
C GLN A 131 -10.18 -9.29 -3.53
N ARG A 132 -9.75 -10.43 -4.10
CA ARG A 132 -10.68 -11.49 -4.54
C ARG A 132 -11.49 -12.05 -3.38
N GLU A 133 -10.85 -12.34 -2.25
CA GLU A 133 -11.49 -12.80 -1.02
C GLU A 133 -12.53 -11.79 -0.52
N MET A 134 -12.15 -10.51 -0.43
CA MET A 134 -13.06 -9.44 -0.01
C MET A 134 -14.30 -9.37 -0.90
N VAL A 135 -14.16 -9.47 -2.23
CA VAL A 135 -15.29 -9.49 -3.17
C VAL A 135 -16.17 -10.71 -2.96
N GLN A 136 -15.56 -11.89 -2.78
CA GLN A 136 -16.31 -13.12 -2.54
C GLN A 136 -17.12 -13.02 -1.25
N VAL A 137 -16.51 -12.53 -0.17
CA VAL A 137 -17.18 -12.36 1.12
C VAL A 137 -18.30 -11.33 1.03
N LEU A 138 -18.07 -10.15 0.46
CA LEU A 138 -19.11 -9.12 0.28
C LEU A 138 -20.33 -9.68 -0.46
N ARG A 139 -20.11 -10.46 -1.53
CA ARG A 139 -21.19 -11.11 -2.27
C ARG A 139 -21.90 -12.18 -1.44
N ASN A 140 -21.15 -13.02 -0.71
CA ASN A 140 -21.70 -14.09 0.12
C ASN A 140 -22.58 -13.56 1.26
N VAL A 141 -22.23 -12.41 1.85
CA VAL A 141 -23.03 -11.77 2.90
C VAL A 141 -24.25 -11.02 2.37
N GLY A 142 -24.49 -11.07 1.05
CA GLY A 142 -25.70 -10.56 0.41
C GLY A 142 -25.56 -9.20 -0.28
N ASN A 143 -24.36 -8.62 -0.36
CA ASN A 143 -24.16 -7.39 -1.12
C ASN A 143 -24.20 -7.69 -2.63
N ARG A 144 -25.27 -7.22 -3.28
CA ARG A 144 -25.51 -7.41 -4.73
C ARG A 144 -24.85 -6.34 -5.61
N CYS A 145 -24.24 -5.32 -5.01
CA CYS A 145 -23.71 -4.14 -5.68
C CYS A 145 -22.18 -4.09 -5.60
N VAL A 146 -21.51 -5.18 -5.95
CA VAL A 146 -20.05 -5.30 -5.86
C VAL A 146 -19.42 -5.40 -7.25
N ALA A 147 -18.77 -4.32 -7.68
CA ALA A 147 -17.89 -4.32 -8.84
C ALA A 147 -16.48 -4.73 -8.45
N TYR A 148 -15.81 -5.47 -9.34
CA TYR A 148 -14.45 -5.91 -9.16
C TYR A 148 -13.66 -5.74 -10.45
N CYS A 149 -12.44 -5.23 -10.34
CA CYS A 149 -11.49 -5.13 -11.44
C CYS A 149 -10.09 -5.50 -10.96
N GLU A 150 -9.36 -6.23 -11.80
CA GLU A 150 -7.93 -6.51 -11.59
C GLU A 150 -7.13 -5.74 -12.63
N LEU A 151 -6.17 -4.96 -12.14
CA LEU A 151 -5.24 -4.23 -12.97
C LEU A 151 -3.98 -5.06 -13.21
N ASP A 152 -3.61 -5.18 -14.48
CA ASP A 152 -2.29 -5.64 -14.89
C ASP A 152 -1.35 -4.41 -14.96
N SER A 153 -0.83 -4.02 -13.79
CA SER A 153 0.05 -2.85 -13.66
C SER A 153 1.38 -3.24 -13.03
N LEU A 154 2.48 -2.86 -13.69
CA LEU A 154 3.84 -3.11 -13.19
C LEU A 154 4.16 -2.27 -11.96
N HIS A 155 3.40 -1.21 -11.67
CA HIS A 155 3.63 -0.36 -10.50
C HIS A 155 3.33 -1.06 -9.16
N GLY A 156 2.79 -2.28 -9.16
CA GLY A 156 2.50 -3.06 -7.96
C GLY A 156 1.53 -2.32 -7.04
N HIS A 157 1.81 -2.32 -5.73
CA HIS A 157 1.00 -1.60 -4.76
C HIS A 157 0.82 -0.13 -5.11
N ALA A 158 1.85 0.52 -5.66
CA ALA A 158 1.81 1.94 -5.99
C ALA A 158 0.99 2.26 -7.25
N ALA A 159 0.37 1.27 -7.92
CA ALA A 159 -0.44 1.51 -9.12
C ALA A 159 -1.61 2.48 -8.86
N PHE A 160 -2.23 2.47 -7.67
CA PHE A 160 -3.30 3.42 -7.37
C PHE A 160 -2.85 4.89 -7.32
N LEU A 161 -1.55 5.16 -7.22
CA LEU A 161 -0.97 6.50 -7.28
C LEU A 161 -0.30 6.79 -8.64
N HIS A 162 0.30 5.77 -9.25
CA HIS A 162 1.14 5.93 -10.44
C HIS A 162 0.46 5.52 -11.75
N ASP A 163 -0.75 4.99 -11.69
CA ASP A 163 -1.54 4.58 -12.86
C ASP A 163 -2.96 5.18 -12.83
N PRO A 164 -3.09 6.52 -12.86
CA PRO A 164 -4.38 7.20 -12.79
C PRO A 164 -5.24 6.95 -14.04
N GLU A 165 -4.63 6.58 -15.17
CA GLU A 165 -5.35 6.25 -16.40
C GLU A 165 -6.05 4.88 -16.29
N ALA A 166 -5.48 3.92 -15.56
CA ALA A 166 -6.15 2.66 -15.26
C ALA A 166 -7.21 2.81 -14.15
N VAL A 167 -6.89 3.53 -13.07
CA VAL A 167 -7.77 3.62 -11.88
C VAL A 167 -8.89 4.66 -12.04
N GLY A 168 -8.58 5.81 -12.63
CA GLY A 168 -9.49 6.95 -12.74
C GLY A 168 -10.84 6.61 -13.40
N PRO A 169 -10.85 5.95 -14.59
CA PRO A 169 -12.08 5.55 -15.25
C PRO A 169 -12.94 4.59 -14.42
N LEU A 170 -12.33 3.67 -13.68
CA LEU A 170 -13.05 2.73 -12.81
C LEU A 170 -13.75 3.44 -11.66
N VAL A 171 -13.02 4.35 -10.98
CA VAL A 171 -13.57 5.14 -9.88
C VAL A 171 -14.68 6.05 -10.38
N LYS A 172 -14.45 6.76 -11.50
CA LYS A 172 -15.47 7.62 -12.13
C LYS A 172 -16.72 6.82 -12.48
N GLY A 173 -16.56 5.69 -13.17
CA GLY A 173 -17.66 4.81 -13.56
C GLY A 173 -18.45 4.35 -12.35
N HIS A 174 -17.80 3.93 -11.27
CA HIS A 174 -18.48 3.53 -10.04
C HIS A 174 -19.27 4.67 -9.38
N LEU A 175 -18.70 5.88 -9.32
CA LEU A 175 -19.35 7.06 -8.70
C LEU A 175 -20.51 7.62 -9.53
N GLU A 176 -20.45 7.50 -10.86
CA GLU A 176 -21.49 7.99 -11.78
C GLU A 176 -22.57 6.94 -12.10
N SER A 177 -22.37 5.68 -11.68
CA SER A 177 -23.33 4.59 -11.91
C SER A 177 -24.55 4.69 -10.98
N ASP A 178 -25.72 4.43 -11.53
CA ASP A 178 -26.96 4.22 -10.77
C ASP A 178 -26.96 2.79 -10.20
N TRP A 179 -26.50 2.63 -8.97
CA TRP A 179 -26.52 1.35 -8.26
C TRP A 179 -27.93 1.01 -7.76
N CYS A 180 -28.47 -0.15 -8.16
CA CYS A 180 -29.66 -0.84 -7.64
C CYS A 180 -30.59 -0.01 -6.73
N GLY A 181 -31.28 0.99 -7.28
CA GLY A 181 -32.33 1.74 -6.57
C GLY A 181 -31.84 2.73 -5.50
N ALA A 182 -30.55 3.09 -5.47
CA ALA A 182 -30.06 4.17 -4.62
C ALA A 182 -30.79 5.49 -4.97
N PRO A 183 -31.34 6.23 -3.98
CA PRO A 183 -32.05 7.47 -4.25
C PRO A 183 -31.10 8.46 -4.92
N LYS A 184 -31.46 8.92 -6.13
CA LYS A 184 -30.68 9.89 -6.90
C LYS A 184 -30.36 11.09 -6.02
N ARG A 185 -29.08 11.41 -5.85
CA ARG A 185 -28.67 12.70 -5.27
C ARG A 185 -29.26 13.79 -6.15
N SER A 186 -30.22 14.55 -5.63
CA SER A 186 -30.73 15.71 -6.37
C SER A 186 -29.56 16.67 -6.58
N LYS A 187 -29.32 17.04 -7.83
CA LYS A 187 -28.44 18.17 -8.13
C LYS A 187 -29.09 19.39 -7.48
N LYS A 188 -28.44 19.97 -6.47
CA LYS A 188 -28.70 21.34 -6.04
C LYS A 188 -28.07 22.30 -7.05
#